data_AF-A0A9N7RD58-F1
#
_entry.id   AF-A0A9N7RD58-F1
#
_cell.length_a   1.000
_cell.length_b   1.000
_cell.length_c   1.000
_cell.angle_alpha   90.00
_cell.angle_beta   90.00
_cell.angle_gamma   90.00
#
_symmetry.space_group_name_H-M   'P 1'
#
loop_
_entity.id
_entity.type
_entity.pdbx_description
1 polymer ?
#
loop_
_entity_poly.entity_id
_entity_poly.type
_entity_poly.pdbx_seq_one_letter_code
_entity_poly.pdbx_strand_id
1 'polypeptide(L)'
;EKTYLTLMAMRQGEKESLNKYVARYNQTCLEVHSTSDEVKAGGLIRSLRAGPCRTSLAKTPARSYEDVLKRCRKYSNLEEMEMEFA
;
A
#
# COMPACT_ATOMS: atom_id res chain seq x y z
N GLU A 1 6.91 18.91 9.08
CA GLU A 1 5.58 18.65 8.49
C GLU A 1 5.73 17.61 7.38
N LYS A 2 4.93 16.54 7.37
CA LYS A 2 4.93 15.59 6.23
C LYS A 2 4.08 16.17 5.12
N THR A 3 4.53 16.03 3.88
CA THR A 3 3.82 16.56 2.70
C THR A 3 3.44 15.43 1.75
N TYR A 4 2.67 15.76 0.71
CA TYR A 4 2.40 14.84 -0.40
C TYR A 4 3.68 14.20 -0.99
N LEU A 5 4.81 14.93 -1.00
CA LEU A 5 6.09 14.40 -1.48
C LEU A 5 6.59 13.24 -0.61
N THR A 6 6.32 13.28 0.69
CA THR A 6 6.65 12.19 1.62
C THR A 6 5.94 10.90 1.21
N LEU A 7 4.64 10.97 0.89
CA LEU A 7 3.86 9.82 0.39
C LEU A 7 4.40 9.29 -0.94
N MET A 8 4.73 10.19 -1.87
CA MET A 8 5.25 9.81 -3.19
C MET A 8 6.65 9.17 -3.13
N ALA A 9 7.43 9.46 -2.10
CA ALA A 9 8.74 8.88 -1.88
C ALA A 9 8.69 7.48 -1.21
N MET A 10 7.58 7.11 -0.59
CA MET A 10 7.45 5.81 0.08
C MET A 10 7.57 4.66 -0.92
N ARG A 11 8.24 3.59 -0.52
CA ARG A 11 8.32 2.32 -1.25
C ARG A 11 8.23 1.19 -0.25
N GLN A 12 7.54 0.11 -0.64
CA GLN A 12 7.59 -1.15 0.09
C GLN A 12 9.00 -1.72 -0.04
N GLY A 13 9.66 -1.98 1.09
CA GLY A 13 10.98 -2.60 1.10
C GLY A 13 10.92 -4.06 0.61
N GLU A 14 12.03 -4.58 0.08
CA GLU A 14 12.10 -5.96 -0.43
C GLU A 14 11.79 -7.01 0.64
N LYS A 15 12.17 -6.73 1.89
CA LYS A 15 11.93 -7.58 3.08
C LYS A 15 10.80 -7.05 3.98
N GLU A 16 10.06 -6.05 3.52
CA GLU A 16 8.96 -5.46 4.29
C GLU A 16 7.65 -6.15 3.90
N SER A 17 6.98 -6.76 4.90
CA SER A 17 5.68 -7.37 4.64
C SER A 17 4.66 -6.33 4.20
N LEU A 18 3.73 -6.75 3.34
CA LEU A 18 2.66 -5.88 2.86
C LEU A 18 1.87 -5.23 4.00
N ASN A 19 1.63 -5.97 5.08
CA ASN A 19 0.95 -5.47 6.27
C ASN A 19 1.73 -4.32 6.93
N LYS A 20 3.02 -4.53 7.21
CA LYS A 20 3.89 -3.49 7.81
C LYS A 20 3.97 -2.26 6.93
N TYR A 21 4.12 -2.45 5.63
CA TYR A 21 4.19 -1.34 4.68
C TYR A 21 2.89 -0.53 4.63
N VAL A 22 1.74 -1.21 4.51
CA VAL A 22 0.42 -0.57 4.44
C VAL A 22 0.10 0.19 5.73
N ALA A 23 0.48 -0.35 6.90
CA ALA A 23 0.35 0.35 8.17
C ALA A 23 1.17 1.65 8.19
N ARG A 24 2.44 1.60 7.74
CA ARG A 24 3.33 2.78 7.64
C ARG A 24 2.80 3.82 6.65
N TYR A 25 2.30 3.38 5.51
CA TYR A 25 1.69 4.26 4.51
C TYR A 25 0.44 4.94 5.05
N ASN A 26 -0.45 4.18 5.70
CA ASN A 26 -1.69 4.72 6.25
C ASN A 26 -1.43 5.73 7.39
N GLN A 27 -0.45 5.46 8.26
CA GLN A 27 -0.04 6.41 9.29
C GLN A 27 0.46 7.72 8.67
N THR A 28 1.24 7.63 7.58
CA THR A 28 1.72 8.80 6.87
C THR A 28 0.58 9.59 6.21
N CYS A 29 -0.44 8.92 5.68
CA CYS A 29 -1.65 9.58 5.15
C CYS A 29 -2.39 10.40 6.21
N LEU A 30 -2.41 9.96 7.48
CA LEU A 30 -3.05 10.70 8.58
C LEU A 30 -2.28 11.98 8.94
N GLU A 31 -0.96 11.99 8.72
CA GLU A 31 -0.11 13.14 9.00
C GLU A 31 -0.10 14.17 7.85
N VAL A 32 -0.52 13.79 6.64
CA VAL A 32 -0.61 14.70 5.48
C VAL A 32 -2.04 15.22 5.34
N HIS A 33 -2.26 16.46 5.80
CA HIS A 33 -3.59 17.03 6.01
C HIS A 33 -4.36 17.38 4.71
N SER A 34 -3.72 17.32 3.53
CA SER A 34 -4.24 17.86 2.26
C SER A 34 -4.32 16.88 1.08
N THR A 35 -4.36 15.56 1.34
CA THR A 35 -4.32 14.56 0.25
C THR A 35 -5.68 13.91 0.00
N SER A 36 -6.15 13.90 -1.25
CA SER A 36 -7.37 13.20 -1.67
C SER A 36 -7.20 11.68 -1.63
N ASP A 37 -8.30 10.94 -1.50
CA ASP A 37 -8.26 9.48 -1.47
C ASP A 37 -7.73 8.86 -2.77
N GLU A 38 -7.94 9.53 -3.90
CA GLU A 38 -7.36 9.14 -5.18
C GLU A 38 -5.83 9.22 -5.16
N VAL A 39 -5.27 10.30 -4.61
CA VAL A 39 -3.82 10.45 -4.47
C VAL A 39 -3.25 9.44 -3.47
N LYS A 40 -3.96 9.18 -2.36
CA LYS A 40 -3.57 8.13 -1.40
C LYS A 40 -3.56 6.75 -2.07
N ALA A 41 -4.60 6.42 -2.83
CA ALA A 41 -4.73 5.14 -3.53
C ALA A 41 -3.65 4.97 -4.60
N GLY A 42 -3.47 5.98 -5.47
CA GLY A 42 -2.45 5.96 -6.53
C GLY A 42 -1.03 5.86 -5.97
N GLY A 43 -0.74 6.61 -4.90
CA GLY A 43 0.54 6.54 -4.20
C GLY A 43 0.80 5.16 -3.58
N LEU A 44 -0.21 4.54 -2.96
CA LEU A 44 -0.08 3.21 -2.39
C LEU A 44 0.19 2.18 -3.49
N ILE A 45 -0.64 2.13 -4.53
CA ILE A 45 -0.50 1.17 -5.64
C ILE A 45 0.88 1.29 -6.32
N ARG A 46 1.36 2.52 -6.56
CA ARG A 46 2.66 2.76 -7.20
C ARG A 46 3.84 2.32 -6.33
N SER A 47 3.70 2.39 -5.02
CA SER A 47 4.79 2.16 -4.09
C SER A 47 4.90 0.72 -3.59
N LEU A 48 3.90 -0.12 -3.88
CA LEU A 48 3.97 -1.57 -3.63
C LEU A 48 5.07 -2.23 -4.47
N ARG A 49 5.71 -3.25 -3.89
CA ARG A 49 6.60 -4.14 -4.63
C ARG A 49 5.79 -5.01 -5.60
N ALA A 50 6.46 -5.63 -6.57
CA ALA A 50 5.81 -6.62 -7.42
C ALA A 50 5.31 -7.80 -6.56
N GLY A 51 4.07 -8.23 -6.78
CA GLY A 51 3.47 -9.31 -6.00
C GLY A 51 1.97 -9.49 -6.28
N PRO A 52 1.32 -10.45 -5.60
CA PRO A 52 -0.10 -10.76 -5.80
C PRO A 52 -1.03 -9.56 -5.60
N CYS A 53 -0.77 -8.75 -4.58
CA CYS A 53 -1.56 -7.55 -4.29
C CYS A 53 -1.49 -6.51 -5.43
N ARG A 54 -0.27 -6.12 -5.83
CA ARG A 54 -0.06 -5.17 -6.93
C ARG A 54 -0.64 -5.68 -8.25
N THR A 55 -0.50 -6.98 -8.51
CA THR A 55 -1.08 -7.64 -9.70
C THR A 55 -2.60 -7.59 -9.69
N SER A 56 -3.23 -7.84 -8.54
CA SER A 56 -4.70 -7.74 -8.36
C SER A 56 -5.20 -6.32 -8.64
N LEU A 57 -4.51 -5.32 -8.09
CA LEU A 57 -4.83 -3.89 -8.25
C LEU A 57 -4.65 -3.41 -9.69
N ALA A 58 -3.69 -3.96 -10.43
CA ALA A 58 -3.50 -3.65 -11.85
C ALA A 58 -4.57 -4.29 -12.74
N LYS A 59 -5.01 -5.52 -12.42
CA LYS A 59 -6.06 -6.23 -13.19
C LYS A 59 -7.45 -5.65 -12.99
N THR A 60 -7.76 -5.22 -11.77
CA THR A 60 -9.06 -4.62 -11.44
C THR A 60 -8.83 -3.33 -10.70
N PRO A 61 -9.01 -2.17 -11.36
CA PRO A 61 -8.87 -0.87 -10.71
C PRO A 61 -9.70 -0.79 -9.42
N ALA A 62 -9.11 -0.25 -8.36
CA ALA A 62 -9.81 0.04 -7.12
C ALA A 62 -10.67 1.30 -7.30
N ARG A 63 -11.86 1.35 -6.68
CA ARG A 63 -12.76 2.51 -6.78
C ARG A 63 -12.49 3.54 -5.69
N SER A 64 -11.83 3.14 -4.61
CA SER A 64 -11.53 3.99 -3.45
C SER A 64 -10.23 3.56 -2.79
N TYR A 65 -9.70 4.42 -1.91
CA TYR A 65 -8.58 4.07 -1.05
C TYR A 65 -8.92 2.89 -0.13
N GLU A 66 -10.16 2.81 0.37
CA GLU A 66 -10.62 1.70 1.20
C GLU A 66 -10.58 0.36 0.46
N ASP A 67 -10.95 0.33 -0.83
CA ASP A 67 -10.87 -0.86 -1.68
C ASP A 67 -9.43 -1.34 -1.83
N VAL A 68 -8.48 -0.41 -1.97
CA VAL A 68 -7.04 -0.73 -1.99
C VAL A 68 -6.64 -1.37 -0.67
N LEU A 69 -7.00 -0.78 0.47
CA LEU A 69 -6.68 -1.31 1.80
C LEU A 69 -7.30 -2.70 2.04
N LYS A 70 -8.53 -2.94 1.57
CA LYS A 70 -9.19 -4.26 1.65
C LYS A 70 -8.43 -5.31 0.86
N ARG A 71 -7.99 -4.98 -0.37
CA ARG A 71 -7.17 -5.90 -1.18
C ARG A 71 -5.80 -6.13 -0.55
N CYS A 72 -5.12 -5.11 -0.08
CA CYS A 72 -3.85 -5.27 0.62
C CYS A 72 -3.99 -6.23 1.80
N ARG A 73 -4.99 -6.03 2.67
CA ARG A 73 -5.26 -6.94 3.81
C ARG A 73 -5.52 -8.39 3.38
N LYS A 74 -6.28 -8.60 2.31
CA LYS A 74 -6.52 -9.95 1.77
C LYS A 74 -5.23 -10.67 1.37
N TYR A 75 -4.29 -9.94 0.77
CA TYR A 75 -3.02 -10.52 0.32
C TYR A 75 -1.93 -10.51 1.39
N SER A 76 -2.03 -9.69 2.44
CA SER A 76 -1.07 -9.69 3.55
C SER A 76 -0.99 -11.05 4.23
N ASN A 77 -2.13 -11.70 4.48
CA ASN A 77 -2.15 -13.01 5.11
C ASN A 77 -1.50 -14.09 4.23
N LEU A 78 -1.70 -14.01 2.90
CA LEU A 78 -1.08 -14.93 1.95
C LEU A 78 0.44 -14.71 1.86
N GLU A 79 0.87 -13.45 1.78
CA GLU A 79 2.28 -13.09 1.66
C GLU A 79 3.06 -13.38 2.96
N GLU A 80 2.45 -13.17 4.13
CA GLU A 80 3.07 -13.50 5.41
C GLU A 80 3.27 -15.00 5.58
N MET A 81 2.30 -15.83 5.15
CA MET A 81 2.50 -17.29 5.08
C MET A 81 3.64 -17.65 4.12
N GLU A 82 3.68 -17.08 2.92
CA GLU A 82 4.76 -17.35 1.94
C GLU A 82 6.15 -16.92 2.45
N MET A 83 6.26 -15.80 3.18
CA MET A 83 7.52 -15.32 3.75
C MET A 83 8.00 -16.13 4.97
N GLU A 84 7.10 -16.75 5.74
CA GLU A 84 7.47 -17.56 6.90
C GLU A 84 8.15 -18.89 6.49
N PHE A 85 7.89 -19.36 5.26
CA PHE A 85 8.45 -20.59 4.70
C PHE A 85 9.51 -20.36 3.61
N ALA A 86 9.95 -19.11 3.40
CA ALA A 86 10.99 -18.72 2.43
C ALA A 86 12.32 -18.40 3.10
#